data_AF-A0AAE0GHU2-F1
#
_entry.id   AF-A0AAE0GHU2-F1
#
_cell.length_a   1.000
_cell.length_b   1.000
_cell.length_c   1.000
_cell.angle_alpha   90.00
_cell.angle_beta   90.00
_cell.angle_gamma   90.00
#
_symmetry.space_group_name_H-M   'P 1'
#
loop_
_entity.id
_entity.type
_entity.pdbx_description
1 polymer ?
#
loop_
_entity_poly.entity_id
_entity_poly.type
_entity_poly.pdbx_seq_one_letter_code
_entity_poly.pdbx_strand_id
1 'polypeptide(L)'
;AAHLPDVVAGDEARSPRRTSVGGAWSVLLELTLKDLRDTGDGLDWTENYVDFKVRIAKDFLSRVDAISAMGYDCLVSNYFEYFKVASYLRRTTKEPIGITLGVPAVKELFKENYYQDLEGGILENFGRLLRFNMSLYVYPTLSPSGELTDATNLELDPSVQPLYKYMYNNGTISGMVDYDEELLEAVGSSSVTGLVISKIKSNDDSWEQLVPSSVAERIKSQQLFGYGDDS
;
A
#
# COMPACT_ATOMS: atom_id res chain seq x y z
N ALA A 1 22.80 -16.80 -5.95
CA ALA A 1 22.77 -15.50 -6.64
C ALA A 1 21.79 -15.62 -7.79
N ALA A 2 20.53 -15.28 -7.57
CA ALA A 2 19.55 -15.16 -8.64
C ALA A 2 19.65 -13.73 -9.16
N HIS A 3 20.07 -13.60 -10.42
CA HIS A 3 20.17 -12.33 -11.12
C HIS A 3 18.74 -11.92 -11.50
N LEU A 4 18.24 -10.81 -10.94
CA LEU A 4 17.00 -10.19 -11.40
C LEU A 4 17.31 -9.48 -12.73
N PRO A 5 16.45 -9.59 -13.76
CA PRO A 5 16.69 -8.94 -15.04
C PRO A 5 16.49 -7.43 -14.92
N ASP A 6 17.39 -6.66 -15.54
CA ASP A 6 17.32 -5.19 -15.62
C ASP A 6 15.99 -4.72 -16.23
N VAL A 7 15.26 -3.88 -15.49
CA VAL A 7 14.06 -3.21 -15.98
C VAL A 7 14.44 -1.81 -16.47
N VAL A 8 14.27 -1.57 -17.77
CA VAL A 8 14.53 -0.29 -18.44
C VAL A 8 13.51 0.75 -17.97
N ALA A 9 14.00 1.90 -17.51
CA ALA A 9 13.20 3.03 -17.05
C ALA A 9 12.51 3.78 -18.20
N GLY A 10 11.23 4.07 -18.00
CA GLY A 10 10.36 4.86 -18.89
C GLY A 10 8.94 4.27 -18.89
N ASP A 11 7.93 5.10 -18.60
CA ASP A 11 6.44 4.96 -18.60
C ASP A 11 5.80 3.58 -18.27
N GLU A 12 6.34 2.51 -18.82
CA GLU A 12 6.08 1.09 -18.54
C GLU A 12 6.59 0.59 -17.17
N ALA A 13 7.42 1.38 -16.45
CA ALA A 13 8.01 0.99 -15.16
C ALA A 13 7.04 1.10 -13.96
N ARG A 14 5.96 1.89 -14.09
CA ARG A 14 5.01 2.17 -12.99
C ARG A 14 3.86 1.17 -12.88
N SER A 15 3.86 0.13 -13.72
CA SER A 15 2.89 -0.95 -13.68
C SER A 15 3.64 -2.29 -13.70
N PRO A 16 3.62 -3.10 -12.61
CA PRO A 16 4.22 -4.42 -12.64
C PRO A 16 3.57 -5.31 -13.71
N ARG A 17 4.25 -5.45 -14.86
CA ARG A 17 3.78 -6.26 -16.01
C ARG A 17 3.35 -7.66 -15.56
N ARG A 18 2.22 -8.14 -16.08
CA ARG A 18 2.01 -9.57 -16.29
C ARG A 18 3.05 -10.05 -17.31
N THR A 19 4.20 -10.53 -16.87
CA THR A 19 5.18 -11.15 -17.76
C THR A 19 4.70 -12.56 -18.11
N SER A 20 4.40 -12.77 -19.40
CA SER A 20 3.94 -14.05 -19.95
C SER A 20 5.09 -15.01 -20.28
N VAL A 21 6.24 -14.91 -19.62
CA VAL A 21 7.38 -15.82 -19.82
C VAL A 21 8.05 -16.14 -18.49
N GLY A 22 7.84 -17.36 -18.00
CA GLY A 22 8.59 -17.96 -16.87
C GLY A 22 8.11 -17.54 -15.47
N GLY A 23 7.08 -18.21 -14.95
CA GLY A 23 6.61 -18.05 -13.56
C GLY A 23 5.86 -16.74 -13.35
N ALA A 24 4.65 -16.61 -13.89
CA ALA A 24 3.87 -15.38 -13.80
C ALA A 24 3.50 -15.08 -12.33
N TRP A 25 4.03 -14.00 -11.78
CA TRP A 25 3.56 -13.43 -10.52
C TRP A 25 2.13 -12.91 -10.72
N SER A 26 1.23 -13.28 -9.82
CA SER A 26 -0.09 -12.65 -9.73
C SER A 26 -0.01 -11.51 -8.73
N VAL A 27 -0.28 -10.29 -9.20
CA VAL A 27 -0.35 -9.09 -8.36
C VAL A 27 -1.79 -8.87 -7.94
N LEU A 28 -2.02 -8.72 -6.64
CA LEU A 28 -3.30 -8.40 -6.04
C LEU A 28 -3.12 -7.13 -5.22
N LEU A 29 -3.87 -6.08 -5.54
CA LEU A 29 -3.85 -4.84 -4.77
C LEU A 29 -4.91 -4.90 -3.67
N GLU A 30 -4.54 -4.54 -2.46
CA GLU A 30 -5.47 -4.51 -1.33
C GLU A 30 -5.95 -3.06 -1.08
N LEU A 31 -7.26 -2.89 -0.96
CA LEU A 31 -7.87 -1.70 -0.36
C LEU A 31 -8.42 -2.08 1.02
N THR A 32 -7.84 -1.51 2.07
CA THR A 32 -8.29 -1.78 3.43
C THR A 32 -9.44 -0.86 3.82
N LEU A 33 -10.41 -1.34 4.58
CA LEU A 33 -11.48 -0.50 5.12
C LEU A 33 -10.97 0.54 6.13
N LYS A 34 -9.73 0.38 6.65
CA LYS A 34 -9.09 1.39 7.51
C LYS A 34 -8.77 2.66 6.73
N ASP A 35 -8.24 2.51 5.51
CA ASP A 35 -7.93 3.62 4.59
C ASP A 35 -9.19 4.41 4.17
N LEU A 36 -10.39 3.88 4.48
CA LEU A 36 -11.68 4.52 4.23
C LEU A 36 -12.19 5.37 5.38
N ARG A 37 -11.67 5.19 6.60
CA ARG A 37 -12.10 5.93 7.79
C ARG A 37 -11.26 7.18 8.05
N ASP A 38 -10.08 7.25 7.45
CA ASP A 38 -9.10 8.30 7.67
C ASP A 38 -9.12 9.28 6.49
N THR A 39 -10.23 10.02 6.34
CA THR A 39 -10.40 11.02 5.29
C THR A 39 -9.67 12.34 5.59
N GLY A 40 -8.95 12.43 6.72
CA GLY A 40 -8.12 13.59 7.07
C GLY A 40 -8.90 14.91 7.20
N ASP A 41 -10.23 14.87 7.13
CA ASP A 41 -11.08 16.05 6.99
C ASP A 41 -11.67 16.53 8.32
N GLY A 42 -11.43 15.82 9.44
CA GLY A 42 -11.81 16.27 10.78
C GLY A 42 -13.31 16.58 10.94
N LEU A 43 -14.14 16.07 10.02
CA LEU A 43 -15.56 16.39 9.96
C LEU A 43 -16.29 15.72 11.13
N ASP A 44 -17.09 16.53 11.83
CA ASP A 44 -17.96 16.07 12.90
C ASP A 44 -19.01 15.11 12.31
N TRP A 45 -18.94 13.86 12.75
CA TRP A 45 -19.76 12.72 12.34
C TRP A 45 -21.26 12.90 12.57
N THR A 46 -21.66 13.96 13.28
CA THR A 46 -23.01 14.13 13.81
C THR A 46 -23.98 14.84 12.86
N GLU A 47 -23.51 15.62 11.87
CA GLU A 47 -24.42 16.48 11.10
C GLU A 47 -24.94 15.95 9.76
N ASN A 48 -24.33 14.96 9.10
CA ASN A 48 -24.94 14.32 7.90
C ASN A 48 -24.33 12.95 7.56
N TYR A 49 -24.70 11.95 8.36
CA TYR A 49 -24.23 10.56 8.22
C TYR A 49 -24.45 9.94 6.82
N VAL A 50 -25.51 10.35 6.13
CA VAL A 50 -25.84 9.82 4.79
C VAL A 50 -24.88 10.36 3.73
N ASP A 51 -24.66 11.67 3.70
CA ASP A 51 -23.74 12.31 2.75
C ASP A 51 -22.31 11.78 2.95
N PHE A 52 -21.89 11.64 4.20
CA PHE A 52 -20.59 11.07 4.53
C PHE A 52 -20.41 9.65 3.96
N LYS A 53 -21.39 8.76 4.15
CA LYS A 53 -21.33 7.39 3.61
C LYS A 53 -21.28 7.37 2.09
N VAL A 54 -22.03 8.26 1.44
CA VAL A 54 -22.03 8.38 -0.02
C VAL A 54 -20.66 8.85 -0.52
N ARG A 55 -20.03 9.82 0.17
CA ARG A 55 -18.68 10.30 -0.16
C ARG A 55 -17.61 9.21 0.01
N ILE A 56 -17.62 8.46 1.12
CA ILE A 56 -16.73 7.29 1.27
C ILE A 56 -16.95 6.29 0.14
N ALA A 57 -18.20 5.95 -0.15
CA ALA A 57 -18.50 4.94 -1.17
C ALA A 57 -18.01 5.39 -2.56
N LYS A 58 -18.13 6.68 -2.87
CA LYS A 58 -17.62 7.27 -4.12
C LYS A 58 -16.09 7.24 -4.17
N ASP A 59 -15.40 7.60 -3.09
CA ASP A 59 -13.93 7.52 -3.02
C ASP A 59 -13.44 6.08 -3.19
N PHE A 60 -14.11 5.14 -2.52
CA PHE A 60 -13.82 3.72 -2.61
C PHE A 60 -13.95 3.18 -4.03
N LEU A 61 -15.09 3.42 -4.68
CA LEU A 61 -15.32 2.99 -6.06
C LEU A 61 -14.32 3.64 -7.01
N SER A 62 -13.99 4.93 -6.81
CA SER A 62 -12.96 5.62 -7.59
C SER A 62 -11.59 4.93 -7.50
N ARG A 63 -11.20 4.45 -6.32
CA ARG A 63 -9.94 3.69 -6.15
C ARG A 63 -10.00 2.32 -6.82
N VAL A 64 -11.11 1.61 -6.73
CA VAL A 64 -11.31 0.33 -7.43
C VAL A 64 -11.25 0.54 -8.95
N ASP A 65 -11.88 1.60 -9.46
CA ASP A 65 -11.86 1.94 -10.89
C ASP A 65 -10.44 2.31 -11.36
N ALA A 66 -9.68 3.07 -10.56
CA ALA A 66 -8.27 3.35 -10.84
C ALA A 66 -7.41 2.08 -10.86
N ILE A 67 -7.60 1.17 -9.90
CA ILE A 67 -6.89 -0.13 -9.86
C ILE A 67 -7.24 -0.98 -11.08
N SER A 68 -8.52 -1.09 -11.40
CA SER A 68 -8.99 -1.89 -12.54
C SER A 68 -8.53 -1.33 -13.89
N ALA A 69 -8.36 0.00 -13.99
CA ALA A 69 -7.80 0.65 -15.18
C ALA A 69 -6.34 0.27 -15.44
N MET A 70 -5.60 -0.17 -14.42
CA MET A 70 -4.25 -0.72 -14.58
C MET A 70 -4.26 -2.22 -14.94
N GLY A 71 -5.42 -2.88 -14.93
CA GLY A 71 -5.58 -4.30 -15.21
C GLY A 71 -5.28 -5.22 -14.02
N TYR A 72 -5.23 -4.68 -12.80
CA TYR A 72 -5.07 -5.48 -11.58
C TYR A 72 -6.39 -5.86 -10.94
N ASP A 73 -6.38 -7.02 -10.27
CA ASP A 73 -7.44 -7.41 -9.36
C ASP A 73 -7.32 -6.65 -8.04
N CYS A 74 -8.47 -6.29 -7.44
CA CYS A 74 -8.55 -5.59 -6.17
C CYS A 74 -9.16 -6.51 -5.10
N LEU A 75 -8.43 -6.74 -4.00
CA LEU A 75 -8.97 -7.31 -2.77
C LEU A 75 -9.47 -6.19 -1.87
N VAL A 76 -10.71 -6.32 -1.41
CA VAL A 76 -11.29 -5.40 -0.43
C VAL A 76 -11.33 -6.13 0.90
N SER A 77 -10.70 -5.56 1.91
CA SER A 77 -10.45 -6.25 3.16
C SER A 77 -10.67 -5.35 4.36
N ASN A 78 -11.12 -5.94 5.47
CA ASN A 78 -11.15 -5.29 6.79
C ASN A 78 -10.10 -5.92 7.72
N TYR A 79 -9.05 -6.49 7.15
CA TYR A 79 -8.04 -7.19 7.94
C TYR A 79 -7.01 -6.21 8.45
N PHE A 80 -7.13 -5.89 9.74
CA PHE A 80 -6.12 -5.15 10.45
C PHE A 80 -4.84 -5.98 10.61
N GLU A 81 -4.99 -7.30 10.72
CA GLU A 81 -3.90 -8.24 10.91
C GLU A 81 -3.57 -8.98 9.62
N TYR A 82 -2.38 -8.71 9.07
CA TYR A 82 -1.92 -9.26 7.78
C TYR A 82 -1.89 -10.79 7.72
N PHE A 83 -1.78 -11.49 8.86
CA PHE A 83 -1.90 -12.96 8.87
C PHE A 83 -3.28 -13.44 8.41
N LYS A 84 -4.33 -12.64 8.55
CA LYS A 84 -5.69 -12.99 8.10
C LYS A 84 -5.79 -12.91 6.57
N VAL A 85 -5.18 -11.91 5.95
CA VAL A 85 -5.04 -11.81 4.48
C VAL A 85 -4.23 -13.00 3.97
N ALA A 86 -3.09 -13.29 4.58
CA ALA A 86 -2.26 -14.44 4.22
C ALA A 86 -3.04 -15.76 4.34
N SER A 87 -3.78 -15.96 5.45
CA SER A 87 -4.62 -17.13 5.67
C SER A 87 -5.76 -17.24 4.66
N TYR A 88 -6.33 -16.11 4.23
CA TYR A 88 -7.32 -16.06 3.17
C TYR A 88 -6.72 -16.52 1.84
N LEU A 89 -5.60 -15.91 1.41
CA LEU A 89 -4.95 -16.24 0.14
C LEU A 89 -4.44 -17.69 0.09
N ARG A 90 -3.97 -18.21 1.23
CA ARG A 90 -3.46 -19.58 1.34
C ARG A 90 -4.53 -20.66 1.10
N ARG A 91 -5.83 -20.31 1.16
CA ARG A 91 -6.93 -21.21 0.73
C ARG A 91 -6.99 -21.38 -0.78
N THR A 92 -6.44 -20.43 -1.53
CA THR A 92 -6.54 -20.36 -2.99
C THR A 92 -5.22 -20.70 -3.69
N THR A 93 -4.08 -20.50 -3.03
CA THR A 93 -2.76 -20.79 -3.62
C THR A 93 -1.78 -21.45 -2.65
N LYS A 94 -0.91 -22.32 -3.19
CA LYS A 94 0.24 -22.91 -2.49
C LYS A 94 1.56 -22.21 -2.82
N GLU A 95 1.56 -21.27 -3.76
CA GLU A 95 2.75 -20.52 -4.16
C GLU A 95 3.25 -19.57 -3.05
N PRO A 96 4.51 -19.13 -3.09
CA PRO A 96 5.01 -18.09 -2.19
C PRO A 96 4.16 -16.82 -2.25
N ILE A 97 3.95 -16.19 -1.10
CA ILE A 97 3.17 -14.93 -1.01
C ILE A 97 4.14 -13.83 -0.59
N GLY A 98 4.27 -12.80 -1.43
CA GLY A 98 4.96 -11.55 -1.11
C GLY A 98 3.94 -10.47 -0.78
N ILE A 99 4.15 -9.71 0.28
CA ILE A 99 3.36 -8.52 0.62
C ILE A 99 4.29 -7.31 0.60
N THR A 100 3.95 -6.30 -0.19
CA THR A 100 4.68 -5.03 -0.24
C THR A 100 3.99 -4.00 0.63
N LEU A 101 4.74 -3.34 1.54
CA LEU A 101 4.22 -2.37 2.50
C LEU A 101 5.16 -1.18 2.62
N GLY A 102 4.64 0.02 2.81
CA GLY A 102 5.45 1.17 3.20
C GLY A 102 5.96 1.06 4.64
N VAL A 103 7.08 1.72 4.94
CA VAL A 103 7.63 1.87 6.30
C VAL A 103 6.56 2.19 7.37
N PRO A 104 5.60 3.12 7.16
CA PRO A 104 4.56 3.39 8.15
C PRO A 104 3.72 2.16 8.48
N ALA A 105 3.31 1.37 7.49
CA ALA A 105 2.53 0.15 7.70
C ALA A 105 3.34 -0.93 8.43
N VAL A 106 4.65 -1.01 8.19
CA VAL A 106 5.55 -1.87 8.96
C VAL A 106 5.64 -1.41 10.42
N LYS A 107 5.72 -0.11 10.70
CA LYS A 107 5.68 0.38 12.09
C LYS A 107 4.38 -0.01 12.79
N GLU A 108 3.24 0.13 12.11
CA GLU A 108 1.94 -0.30 12.64
C GLU A 108 1.90 -1.80 12.95
N LEU A 109 2.47 -2.63 12.07
CA LEU A 109 2.59 -4.09 12.24
C LEU A 109 3.29 -4.51 13.53
N PHE A 110 4.18 -3.66 14.06
CA PHE A 110 4.97 -3.93 15.25
C PHE A 110 4.40 -3.29 16.53
N LYS A 111 3.24 -2.64 16.46
CA LYS A 111 2.58 -2.11 17.66
C LYS A 111 1.86 -3.21 18.44
N GLU A 112 2.31 -3.45 19.67
CA GLU A 112 1.80 -4.54 20.52
C GLU A 112 0.33 -4.38 20.92
N ASN A 113 -0.18 -3.14 21.00
CA ASN A 113 -1.56 -2.85 21.38
C ASN A 113 -2.60 -3.47 20.42
N TYR A 114 -2.22 -3.80 19.19
CA TYR A 114 -3.09 -4.46 18.23
C TYR A 114 -3.29 -5.95 18.46
N TYR A 115 -2.50 -6.55 19.36
CA TYR A 115 -2.48 -8.00 19.60
C TYR A 115 -2.87 -8.37 21.03
N GLN A 116 -3.51 -7.48 21.78
CA GLN A 116 -3.91 -7.74 23.17
C GLN A 116 -4.94 -8.86 23.31
N ASP A 117 -5.73 -9.13 22.26
CA ASP A 117 -6.71 -10.20 22.21
C ASP A 117 -6.10 -11.57 21.81
N LEU A 118 -4.80 -11.63 21.49
CA LEU A 118 -4.08 -12.87 21.20
C LEU A 118 -3.35 -13.36 22.46
N GLU A 119 -3.54 -14.63 22.83
CA GLU A 119 -2.89 -15.21 24.01
C GLU A 119 -1.36 -15.09 23.96
N GLY A 120 -0.75 -15.26 22.79
CA GLY A 120 0.68 -15.07 22.58
C GLY A 120 1.07 -13.69 22.03
N GLY A 121 0.15 -12.73 22.03
CA GLY A 121 0.40 -11.34 21.63
C GLY A 121 1.03 -11.19 20.24
N ILE A 122 2.00 -10.27 20.14
CA ILE A 122 2.72 -9.98 18.89
C ILE A 122 3.47 -11.19 18.34
N LEU A 123 4.01 -12.05 19.21
CA LEU A 123 4.73 -13.26 18.79
C LEU A 123 3.81 -14.29 18.16
N GLU A 124 2.58 -14.43 18.66
CA GLU A 124 1.58 -15.29 18.03
C GLU A 124 1.22 -14.80 16.63
N ASN A 125 1.02 -13.48 16.46
CA ASN A 125 0.77 -12.87 15.16
C ASN A 125 1.90 -13.20 14.15
N PHE A 126 3.15 -12.94 14.52
CA PHE A 126 4.28 -13.21 13.62
C PHE A 126 4.56 -14.70 13.44
N GLY A 127 4.30 -15.54 14.44
CA GLY A 127 4.35 -17.00 14.29
C GLY A 127 3.33 -17.51 13.25
N ARG A 128 2.11 -16.97 13.27
CA ARG A 128 1.08 -17.27 12.26
C ARG A 128 1.51 -16.77 10.87
N LEU A 129 2.12 -15.59 10.79
CA LEU A 129 2.63 -15.02 9.54
C LEU A 129 3.76 -15.88 8.92
N LEU A 130 4.75 -16.26 9.73
CA LEU A 130 5.89 -17.07 9.32
C LEU A 130 5.49 -18.48 8.85
N ARG A 131 4.44 -19.07 9.45
CA ARG A 131 3.89 -20.37 9.04
C ARG A 131 3.56 -20.44 7.55
N PHE A 132 3.24 -19.31 6.93
CA PHE A 132 2.78 -19.28 5.55
C PHE A 132 3.89 -19.05 4.53
N ASN A 133 5.17 -19.18 4.88
CA ASN A 133 6.29 -18.93 3.94
C ASN A 133 6.09 -17.61 3.17
N MET A 134 5.84 -16.56 3.94
CA MET A 134 5.48 -15.23 3.44
C MET A 134 6.68 -14.31 3.57
N SER A 135 6.86 -13.44 2.58
CA SER A 135 7.89 -12.41 2.58
C SER A 135 7.25 -11.03 2.59
N LEU A 136 7.79 -10.13 3.41
CA LEU A 136 7.40 -8.72 3.48
C LEU A 136 8.48 -7.89 2.78
N TYR A 137 8.06 -7.11 1.78
CA TYR A 137 8.90 -6.18 1.06
C TYR A 137 8.59 -4.76 1.51
N VAL A 138 9.57 -4.06 2.04
CA VAL A 138 9.39 -2.74 2.64
C VAL A 138 9.75 -1.66 1.63
N TYR A 139 8.76 -0.87 1.25
CA TYR A 139 8.92 0.34 0.45
C TYR A 139 9.36 1.50 1.37
N PRO A 140 10.40 2.27 1.02
CA PRO A 140 10.90 3.35 1.84
C PRO A 140 9.94 4.54 1.93
N THR A 141 10.19 5.45 2.86
CA THR A 141 9.45 6.70 2.99
C THR A 141 10.41 7.85 3.27
N LEU A 142 10.03 9.06 2.86
CA LEU A 142 10.71 10.28 3.30
C LEU A 142 9.99 10.88 4.51
N SER A 143 10.76 11.38 5.46
CA SER A 143 10.23 12.23 6.53
C SER A 143 9.91 13.64 5.99
N PRO A 144 9.16 14.47 6.74
CA PRO A 144 8.97 15.88 6.37
C PRO A 144 10.27 16.68 6.23
N SER A 145 11.38 16.23 6.85
CA SER A 145 12.71 16.84 6.71
C SER A 145 13.51 16.27 5.52
N GLY A 146 12.93 15.37 4.72
CA GLY A 146 13.59 14.72 3.58
C GLY A 146 14.52 13.57 3.98
N GLU A 147 14.41 13.04 5.19
CA GLU A 147 15.23 11.91 5.63
C GLU A 147 14.62 10.59 5.16
N LEU A 148 15.42 9.76 4.48
CA LEU A 148 15.01 8.44 4.01
C LEU A 148 14.95 7.43 5.16
N THR A 149 13.78 6.85 5.37
CA THR A 149 13.61 5.66 6.20
C THR A 149 13.30 4.45 5.31
N ASP A 150 14.04 3.36 5.49
CA ASP A 150 13.89 2.09 4.78
C ASP A 150 13.91 0.88 5.75
N ALA A 151 14.04 -0.34 5.23
CA ALA A 151 14.12 -1.54 6.06
C ALA A 151 15.40 -1.65 6.90
N THR A 152 16.45 -0.90 6.58
CA THR A 152 17.76 -1.01 7.22
C THR A 152 17.87 -0.09 8.44
N ASN A 153 17.18 1.06 8.41
CA ASN A 153 17.26 2.09 9.44
C ASN A 153 15.92 2.35 10.16
N LEU A 154 14.87 1.57 9.87
CA LEU A 154 13.59 1.66 10.57
C LEU A 154 13.75 1.43 12.09
N GLU A 155 13.31 2.44 12.84
CA GLU A 155 13.19 2.41 14.29
C GLU A 155 11.78 2.04 14.75
N LEU A 156 11.72 1.11 15.70
CA LEU A 156 10.53 0.62 16.38
C LEU A 156 10.68 0.79 17.90
N ASP A 157 9.64 0.41 18.65
CA ASP A 157 9.77 0.31 20.10
C ASP A 157 10.92 -0.64 20.48
N PRO A 158 11.78 -0.28 21.46
CA PRO A 158 12.88 -1.13 21.89
C PRO A 158 12.49 -2.56 22.28
N SER A 159 11.26 -2.79 22.74
CA SER A 159 10.76 -4.12 23.11
C SER A 159 10.62 -5.05 21.91
N VAL A 160 10.29 -4.52 20.73
CA VAL A 160 10.01 -5.28 19.51
C VAL A 160 11.11 -5.18 18.44
N GLN A 161 12.05 -4.22 18.57
CA GLN A 161 13.19 -4.09 17.65
C GLN A 161 14.00 -5.40 17.49
N PRO A 162 14.25 -6.22 18.53
CA PRO A 162 14.95 -7.50 18.36
C PRO A 162 14.18 -8.48 17.47
N LEU A 163 12.85 -8.52 17.57
CA LEU A 163 11.99 -9.35 16.73
C LEU A 163 12.08 -8.92 15.27
N TYR A 164 12.00 -7.60 15.01
CA TYR A 164 12.19 -7.06 13.66
C TYR A 164 13.55 -7.46 13.07
N LYS A 165 14.64 -7.25 13.82
CA LYS A 165 15.99 -7.62 13.38
C LYS A 165 16.12 -9.11 13.05
N TYR A 166 15.50 -9.98 13.85
CA TYR A 166 15.47 -11.41 13.55
C TYR A 166 14.78 -11.70 12.20
N MET A 167 13.62 -11.09 11.96
CA MET A 167 12.85 -11.25 10.73
C MET A 167 13.52 -10.63 9.50
N TYR A 168 14.23 -9.52 9.69
CA TYR A 168 15.03 -8.91 8.63
C TYR A 168 16.23 -9.80 8.27
N ASN A 169 16.99 -10.23 9.28
CA ASN A 169 18.19 -11.05 9.08
C ASN A 169 17.91 -12.43 8.46
N ASN A 170 16.72 -12.99 8.71
CA ASN A 170 16.33 -14.28 8.14
C ASN A 170 15.63 -14.17 6.77
N GLY A 171 15.46 -12.95 6.24
CA GLY A 171 14.86 -12.70 4.93
C GLY A 171 13.32 -12.72 4.90
N THR A 172 12.65 -12.86 6.05
CA THR A 172 11.19 -12.71 6.12
C THR A 172 10.78 -11.27 5.78
N ILE A 173 11.56 -10.29 6.25
CA ILE A 173 11.41 -8.88 5.90
C ILE A 173 12.62 -8.49 5.05
N SER A 174 12.40 -7.81 3.94
CA SER A 174 13.45 -7.30 3.06
C SER A 174 13.10 -5.89 2.57
N GLY A 175 14.10 -5.03 2.41
CA GLY A 175 13.91 -3.75 1.75
C GLY A 175 13.70 -3.92 0.26
N MET A 176 12.87 -3.07 -0.34
CA MET A 176 12.80 -2.94 -1.80
C MET A 176 14.03 -2.17 -2.28
N VAL A 177 14.74 -2.71 -3.28
CA VAL A 177 16.01 -2.13 -3.78
C VAL A 177 15.77 -1.26 -5.01
N ASP A 178 14.79 -1.60 -5.84
CA ASP A 178 14.50 -0.92 -7.11
C ASP A 178 13.17 -0.14 -7.05
N TYR A 179 13.12 0.89 -6.19
CA TYR A 179 11.96 1.79 -6.09
C TYR A 179 12.13 3.06 -6.93
N ASP A 180 11.01 3.72 -7.28
CA ASP A 180 11.01 4.97 -8.06
C ASP A 180 11.37 6.15 -7.13
N GLU A 181 12.66 6.54 -7.14
CA GLU A 181 13.19 7.65 -6.34
C GLU A 181 12.54 8.99 -6.70
N GLU A 182 12.28 9.24 -7.98
CA GLU A 182 11.64 10.47 -8.45
C GLU A 182 10.20 10.57 -7.92
N LEU A 183 9.47 9.45 -7.95
CA LEU A 183 8.13 9.37 -7.35
C LEU A 183 8.20 9.54 -5.83
N LEU A 184 9.17 8.92 -5.16
CA LEU A 184 9.36 9.05 -3.72
C LEU A 184 9.61 10.52 -3.32
N GLU A 185 10.48 11.22 -4.05
CA GLU A 185 10.76 12.64 -3.85
C GLU A 185 9.55 13.53 -4.15
N ALA A 186 8.84 13.27 -5.26
CA ALA A 186 7.65 14.03 -5.65
C ALA A 186 6.52 13.93 -4.61
N VAL A 187 6.38 12.76 -3.98
CA VAL A 187 5.37 12.49 -2.94
C VAL A 187 5.82 13.01 -1.57
N GLY A 188 7.12 13.01 -1.30
CA GLY A 188 7.69 13.45 -0.02
C GLY A 188 7.15 12.64 1.16
N SER A 189 6.58 13.33 2.13
CA SER A 189 5.95 12.72 3.32
C SER A 189 4.46 12.40 3.15
N SER A 190 3.88 12.65 1.97
CA SER A 190 2.48 12.37 1.66
C SER A 190 2.31 10.94 1.10
N SER A 191 1.10 10.61 0.64
CA SER A 191 0.86 9.45 -0.23
C SER A 191 0.67 9.90 -1.67
N VAL A 192 0.99 9.04 -2.65
CA VAL A 192 0.70 9.29 -4.08
C VAL A 192 -0.77 9.66 -4.26
N THR A 193 -1.67 8.87 -3.66
CA THR A 193 -3.12 9.12 -3.71
C THR A 193 -3.49 10.48 -3.14
N GLY A 194 -2.96 10.85 -1.96
CA GLY A 194 -3.21 12.14 -1.34
C GLY A 194 -2.74 13.31 -2.20
N LEU A 195 -1.54 13.21 -2.78
CA LEU A 195 -0.99 14.21 -3.68
C LEU A 195 -1.83 14.37 -4.96
N VAL A 196 -2.20 13.26 -5.60
CA VAL A 196 -3.04 13.25 -6.81
C VAL A 196 -4.40 13.88 -6.53
N ILE A 197 -5.10 13.45 -5.46
CA ILE A 197 -6.40 14.01 -5.08
C ILE A 197 -6.29 15.50 -4.76
N SER A 198 -5.24 15.93 -4.06
CA SER A 198 -5.01 17.35 -3.76
C SER A 198 -4.87 18.17 -5.04
N LYS A 199 -4.09 17.69 -6.01
CA LYS A 199 -3.87 18.37 -7.28
C LYS A 199 -5.11 18.41 -8.17
N ILE A 200 -5.89 17.32 -8.21
CA ILE A 200 -7.19 17.28 -8.89
C ILE A 200 -8.12 18.36 -8.32
N LYS A 201 -8.26 18.44 -7.00
CA LYS A 201 -9.12 19.43 -6.33
C LYS A 201 -8.66 20.88 -6.53
N SER A 202 -7.37 21.10 -6.77
CA SER A 202 -6.83 22.43 -7.06
C SER A 202 -6.77 22.77 -8.55
N ASN A 203 -7.35 21.95 -9.44
CA ASN A 203 -7.27 22.09 -10.88
C ASN A 203 -5.82 22.16 -11.42
N ASP A 204 -4.91 21.40 -10.81
CA ASP A 204 -3.50 21.30 -11.20
C ASP A 204 -3.24 20.01 -11.99
N ASP A 205 -3.27 20.08 -13.32
CA ASP A 205 -3.13 18.93 -14.23
C ASP A 205 -1.77 18.19 -14.15
N SER A 206 -0.79 18.69 -13.39
CA SER A 206 0.46 17.95 -13.18
C SER A 206 0.27 16.61 -12.46
N TRP A 207 -0.89 16.34 -11.87
CA TRP A 207 -1.23 15.03 -11.31
C TRP A 207 -1.18 13.89 -12.34
N GLU A 208 -1.38 14.18 -13.63
CA GLU A 208 -1.35 13.18 -14.70
C GLU A 208 0.00 12.51 -14.82
N GLN A 209 1.08 13.23 -14.48
CA GLN A 209 2.44 12.72 -14.51
C GLN A 209 2.77 11.81 -13.31
N LEU A 210 1.89 11.73 -12.30
CA LEU A 210 2.09 10.94 -11.09
C LEU A 210 1.42 9.56 -11.15
N VAL A 211 0.63 9.29 -12.19
CA VAL A 211 -0.13 8.05 -12.36
C VAL A 211 0.09 7.48 -13.76
N PRO A 212 -0.13 6.17 -13.97
CA PRO A 212 -0.15 5.60 -15.31
C PRO A 212 -1.20 6.27 -16.20
N SER A 213 -0.93 6.38 -17.50
CA SER A 213 -1.84 6.99 -18.48
C SER A 213 -3.25 6.37 -18.46
N SER A 214 -3.37 5.06 -18.29
CA SER A 214 -4.66 4.38 -18.21
C SER A 214 -5.48 4.81 -16.98
N VAL A 215 -4.83 5.17 -15.88
CA VAL A 215 -5.46 5.73 -14.68
C VAL A 215 -5.88 7.18 -14.93
N ALA A 216 -5.03 7.99 -15.58
CA ALA A 216 -5.38 9.36 -15.93
C ALA A 216 -6.61 9.44 -16.84
N GLU A 217 -6.65 8.61 -17.89
CA GLU A 217 -7.81 8.49 -18.78
C GLU A 217 -9.08 8.05 -18.03
N ARG A 218 -8.95 7.09 -17.09
CA ARG A 218 -10.07 6.63 -16.26
C ARG A 218 -10.59 7.75 -15.36
N ILE A 219 -9.70 8.48 -14.68
CA ILE A 219 -10.06 9.60 -13.81
C ILE A 219 -10.84 10.67 -14.58
N LYS A 220 -10.33 11.06 -15.76
CA LYS A 220 -10.98 12.07 -16.61
C LYS A 220 -12.33 11.60 -17.14
N SER A 221 -12.40 10.38 -17.69
CA SER A 221 -13.61 9.86 -18.33
C SER A 221 -14.76 9.58 -17.35
N GLN A 222 -14.44 9.27 -16.09
CA GLN A 222 -15.44 8.94 -15.06
C GLN A 222 -15.56 10.00 -13.96
N GLN A 223 -14.87 11.13 -14.08
CA GLN A 223 -14.87 12.21 -13.09
C GLN A 223 -14.55 11.71 -11.68
N LEU A 224 -13.54 10.81 -11.59
CA LEU A 224 -13.14 10.21 -10.33
C LEU A 224 -12.49 11.25 -9.42
N PHE A 225 -12.55 11.02 -8.11
CA PHE A 225 -11.93 11.88 -7.10
C PHE A 225 -12.36 13.37 -7.11
N GLY A 226 -13.48 13.68 -7.77
CA GLY A 226 -13.98 15.04 -7.93
C GLY A 226 -13.40 15.80 -9.13
N TYR A 227 -12.80 15.09 -10.09
CA TYR A 227 -12.31 15.71 -11.32
C TYR A 227 -13.44 16.36 -12.13
N GLY A 228 -13.34 17.68 -12.34
CA GLY A 228 -14.34 18.47 -13.05
C GLY A 228 -15.55 18.89 -12.21
N ASP A 229 -15.51 18.68 -10.88
CA ASP A 229 -16.46 19.32 -9.97
C ASP A 229 -16.07 20.80 -9.83
N ASP A 230 -16.99 21.72 -10.15
CA ASP A 230 -16.80 23.15 -9.88
C ASP A 230 -16.82 23.36 -8.35
N SER A 231 -15.68 23.75 -7.77
CA SER A 231 -15.54 24.09 -6.35
C SER A 231 -16.30 25.34 -5.94
#